data_AF-X1VSS1-F1
#
_entry.id   AF-X1VSS1-F1
#
_cell.length_a   1.000
_cell.length_b   1.000
_cell.length_c   1.000
_cell.angle_alpha   90.00
_cell.angle_beta   90.00
_cell.angle_gamma   90.00
#
_symmetry.space_group_name_H-M   'P 1'
#
loop_
_entity.id
_entity.type
_entity.pdbx_description
1 polymer ?
#
loop_
_entity_poly.entity_id
_entity_poly.type
_entity_poly.pdbx_seq_one_letter_code
_entity_poly.pdbx_strand_id
1 'polypeptide(L)'
;GLNSPLHNSFAASLEIASFLKQKRKRVEIIHGDSDYIARRIKELRKIFQVKNRLVSSKLGVIGKPSDWLIASDVDYKEVKETLGISLIDIEMDKLVKEIDHDHHFAHPKLKELNSSK
;
A
#
# COMPACT_ATOMS: atom_id res chain seq x y z
N GLY A 1 -26.59 -14.61 -36.93
CA GLY A 1 -26.75 -15.57 -35.81
C GLY A 1 -25.91 -15.10 -34.65
N LEU A 2 -26.54 -14.93 -33.48
CA LEU A 2 -26.01 -14.27 -32.28
C LEU A 2 -24.95 -15.07 -31.48
N ASN A 3 -24.12 -15.87 -32.14
CA ASN A 3 -23.11 -16.70 -31.48
C ASN A 3 -21.70 -16.30 -31.94
N SER A 4 -21.23 -15.15 -31.47
CA SER A 4 -19.81 -14.79 -31.53
C SER A 4 -19.19 -14.99 -30.14
N PRO A 5 -18.09 -15.76 -29.98
CA PRO A 5 -17.46 -16.07 -28.68
C PRO A 5 -17.15 -14.82 -27.82
N LEU A 6 -16.84 -13.68 -28.45
CA LEU A 6 -16.62 -12.40 -27.76
C LEU A 6 -17.83 -11.90 -26.97
N HIS A 7 -19.04 -12.12 -27.47
CA HIS A 7 -20.26 -11.68 -26.79
C HIS A 7 -20.53 -12.50 -25.52
N ASN A 8 -20.11 -13.76 -25.49
CA ASN A 8 -20.29 -14.62 -24.33
C ASN A 8 -19.33 -14.26 -23.19
N SER A 9 -18.05 -14.06 -23.47
CA SER A 9 -17.06 -13.71 -22.45
C SER A 9 -17.30 -12.33 -21.81
N PHE A 10 -17.77 -11.36 -22.60
CA PHE A 10 -18.09 -10.03 -22.08
C PHE A 10 -19.39 -10.03 -21.27
N ALA A 11 -20.44 -10.70 -21.75
CA ALA A 11 -21.69 -10.87 -20.99
C ALA A 11 -21.45 -11.57 -19.64
N ALA A 12 -20.66 -12.65 -19.63
CA ALA A 12 -20.27 -13.34 -18.40
C ALA A 12 -19.48 -12.40 -17.44
N SER A 13 -18.59 -11.56 -17.98
CA SER A 13 -17.86 -10.58 -17.17
C SER A 13 -18.79 -9.54 -16.53
N LEU A 14 -19.84 -9.11 -17.25
CA LEU A 14 -20.87 -8.22 -16.71
C LEU A 14 -21.72 -8.88 -15.63
N GLU A 15 -22.06 -10.16 -15.80
CA GLU A 15 -22.82 -10.93 -14.81
C GLU A 15 -22.02 -11.07 -13.49
N ILE A 16 -20.75 -11.46 -13.58
CA ILE A 16 -19.84 -11.51 -12.43
C ILE A 16 -19.71 -10.11 -11.78
N ALA A 17 -19.55 -9.06 -12.59
CA ALA A 17 -19.45 -7.70 -12.07
C ALA A 17 -20.73 -7.26 -11.35
N SER A 18 -21.91 -7.60 -11.89
CA SER A 18 -23.20 -7.33 -11.24
C SER A 18 -23.31 -8.03 -9.90
N PHE A 19 -22.96 -9.32 -9.83
CA PHE A 19 -22.93 -10.10 -8.60
C PHE A 19 -21.99 -9.51 -7.53
N LEU A 20 -20.78 -9.09 -7.93
CA LEU A 20 -19.82 -8.47 -7.02
C LEU A 20 -20.31 -7.09 -6.52
N LYS A 21 -20.95 -6.30 -7.39
CA LYS A 21 -21.55 -5.01 -7.02
C LYS A 21 -22.67 -5.19 -6.00
N GLN A 22 -23.54 -6.20 -6.15
CA GLN A 22 -24.58 -6.53 -5.15
C GLN A 22 -23.98 -6.83 -3.77
N LYS A 23 -22.77 -7.38 -3.71
CA LYS A 23 -21.99 -7.62 -2.47
C LYS A 23 -21.17 -6.40 -2.00
N ARG A 24 -21.44 -5.21 -2.53
CA ARG A 24 -20.70 -3.96 -2.27
C ARG A 24 -19.18 -4.09 -2.51
N LYS A 25 -18.76 -4.97 -3.41
CA LYS A 25 -17.35 -5.10 -3.82
C LYS A 25 -17.08 -4.18 -5.01
N ARG A 26 -15.91 -3.54 -5.02
CA ARG A 26 -15.44 -2.74 -6.16
C ARG A 26 -14.96 -3.67 -7.28
N VAL A 27 -15.45 -3.43 -8.49
CA VAL A 27 -15.09 -4.20 -9.69
C VAL A 27 -14.87 -3.22 -10.85
N GLU A 28 -13.84 -3.49 -11.66
CA GLU A 28 -13.51 -2.75 -12.87
C GLU A 28 -13.46 -3.74 -14.03
N ILE A 29 -14.20 -3.48 -15.11
CA ILE A 29 -14.14 -4.27 -16.35
C ILE A 29 -13.17 -3.55 -17.29
N ILE A 30 -12.09 -4.23 -17.67
CA ILE A 30 -11.10 -3.71 -18.61
C ILE A 30 -11.40 -4.31 -19.98
N HIS A 31 -11.79 -3.46 -20.93
CA HIS A 31 -12.08 -3.85 -22.31
C HIS A 31 -11.75 -2.68 -23.25
N GLY A 32 -11.66 -2.97 -24.56
CA GLY A 32 -11.32 -1.97 -25.57
C GLY A 32 -10.01 -2.30 -26.27
N ASP A 33 -9.27 -1.26 -26.65
CA ASP A 33 -8.03 -1.41 -27.40
C ASP A 33 -6.91 -2.10 -26.60
N SER A 34 -6.07 -2.87 -27.29
CA SER A 34 -5.00 -3.65 -26.67
C SER A 34 -3.95 -2.79 -25.95
N ASP A 35 -3.64 -1.59 -26.46
CA ASP A 35 -2.69 -0.67 -25.82
C ASP A 35 -3.27 -0.11 -24.51
N TYR A 36 -4.57 0.20 -24.52
CA TYR A 36 -5.28 0.61 -23.29
C TYR A 36 -5.28 -0.51 -22.25
N ILE A 37 -5.63 -1.74 -22.64
CA ILE A 37 -5.64 -2.90 -21.76
C ILE A 37 -4.25 -3.12 -21.14
N ALA A 38 -3.20 -3.12 -21.98
CA ALA A 38 -1.83 -3.32 -21.52
C ALA A 38 -1.37 -2.22 -20.56
N ARG A 39 -1.68 -0.96 -20.85
CA ARG A 39 -1.37 0.18 -19.97
C ARG A 39 -2.09 0.06 -18.63
N ARG A 40 -3.38 -0.25 -18.64
CA ARG A 40 -4.19 -0.35 -17.42
C ARG A 40 -3.73 -1.48 -16.51
N ILE A 41 -3.39 -2.64 -17.08
CA ILE A 41 -2.82 -3.77 -16.32
C ILE A 41 -1.50 -3.37 -15.64
N LYS A 42 -0.61 -2.64 -16.35
CA LYS A 42 0.66 -2.17 -15.78
C LYS A 42 0.46 -1.21 -14.60
N GLU A 43 -0.50 -0.29 -14.71
CA GLU A 43 -0.87 0.63 -13.63
C GLU A 43 -1.40 -0.13 -12.40
N LEU A 44 -2.37 -1.03 -12.61
CA LEU A 44 -2.94 -1.85 -11.53
C LEU A 44 -1.85 -2.69 -10.85
N ARG A 45 -0.93 -3.29 -11.61
CA ARG A 45 0.20 -4.04 -11.04
C ARG A 45 1.04 -3.17 -10.10
N LYS A 46 1.37 -1.94 -10.47
CA LYS A 46 2.12 -1.01 -9.60
C LYS A 46 1.33 -0.70 -8.32
N ILE A 47 0.04 -0.42 -8.45
CA ILE A 47 -0.84 -0.14 -7.31
C ILE A 47 -0.88 -1.33 -6.35
N PHE A 48 -1.06 -2.56 -6.85
CA PHE A 48 -1.07 -3.76 -6.02
C PHE A 48 0.28 -4.04 -5.36
N GLN A 49 1.39 -3.80 -6.08
CA GLN A 49 2.72 -3.91 -5.49
C GLN A 49 2.92 -2.95 -4.32
N VAL A 50 2.51 -1.69 -4.47
CA VAL A 50 2.58 -0.70 -3.39
C VAL A 50 1.68 -1.11 -2.23
N LYS A 51 0.41 -1.47 -2.50
CA LYS A 51 -0.51 -1.93 -1.45
C LYS A 51 0.04 -3.13 -0.66
N ASN A 52 0.59 -4.13 -1.35
CA ASN A 52 1.17 -5.29 -0.67
C ASN A 52 2.35 -4.90 0.22
N ARG A 53 3.20 -3.96 -0.22
CA ARG A 53 4.30 -3.43 0.62
C ARG A 53 3.78 -2.69 1.84
N LEU A 54 2.76 -1.84 1.68
CA LEU A 54 2.15 -1.08 2.77
C LEU A 54 1.51 -1.99 3.83
N VAL A 55 0.80 -3.05 3.41
CA VAL A 55 0.19 -4.03 4.32
C VAL A 55 1.24 -4.74 5.19
N SER A 56 2.45 -4.94 4.68
CA SER A 56 3.56 -5.52 5.46
C SER A 56 4.39 -4.50 6.23
N SER A 57 4.11 -3.20 6.07
CA SER A 57 4.95 -2.14 6.65
C SER A 57 4.59 -1.86 8.10
N LYS A 58 5.63 -1.75 8.93
CA LYS A 58 5.55 -1.31 10.31
C LYS A 58 6.20 0.07 10.39
N LEU A 59 5.47 1.06 10.89
CA LEU A 59 5.98 2.41 11.10
C LEU A 59 6.10 2.68 12.60
N GLY A 60 7.30 3.02 13.04
CA GLY A 60 7.56 3.40 14.42
C GLY A 60 7.14 4.84 14.67
N VAL A 61 6.31 5.08 15.68
CA VAL A 61 5.93 6.41 16.17
C VAL A 61 6.75 6.70 17.43
N ILE A 62 7.57 7.75 17.42
CA ILE A 62 8.48 8.08 18.54
C ILE A 62 7.99 9.36 19.22
N GLY A 63 7.81 9.29 20.54
CA GLY A 63 7.33 10.39 21.39
C GLY A 63 5.81 10.39 21.58
N LYS A 64 5.32 11.02 22.66
CA LYS A 64 3.89 11.33 22.81
C LYS A 64 3.50 12.36 21.75
N PRO A 65 2.28 12.31 21.18
CA PRO A 65 1.80 13.39 20.33
C PRO A 65 1.89 14.69 21.15
N SER A 66 2.77 15.59 20.72
CA SER A 66 2.85 16.93 21.29
C SER A 66 1.70 17.74 20.69
N ASP A 67 1.02 18.55 21.51
CA ASP A 67 -0.23 19.29 21.24
C ASP A 67 -0.25 20.21 20.00
N TRP A 68 0.79 20.24 19.18
CA TRP A 68 0.92 21.05 17.98
C TRP A 68 1.02 20.26 16.67
N LEU A 69 1.13 18.92 16.71
CA LEU A 69 1.00 18.11 15.49
C LEU A 69 -0.48 17.87 15.23
N ILE A 70 -0.96 18.26 14.05
CA ILE A 70 -2.32 17.98 13.55
C ILE A 70 -2.40 16.48 13.15
N ALA A 71 -2.06 15.61 14.09
CA ALA A 71 -2.01 14.15 14.00
C ALA A 71 -2.44 13.48 15.34
N SER A 72 -3.00 14.24 16.28
CA SER A 72 -3.32 13.79 17.64
C SER A 72 -4.56 12.90 17.75
N ASP A 73 -5.24 12.60 16.64
CA ASP A 73 -6.37 11.67 16.60
C ASP A 73 -6.25 10.72 15.39
N VAL A 74 -5.02 10.28 15.09
CA VAL A 74 -4.83 9.18 14.14
C VAL A 74 -5.29 7.91 14.82
N ASP A 75 -6.43 7.36 14.40
CA ASP A 75 -6.83 6.03 14.84
C ASP A 75 -5.92 4.99 14.18
N TYR A 76 -5.04 4.38 14.98
CA TYR A 76 -4.10 3.35 14.53
C TYR A 76 -4.85 2.15 13.93
N LYS A 77 -6.09 1.93 14.36
CA LYS A 77 -6.98 0.92 13.80
C LYS A 77 -7.46 1.33 12.42
N GLU A 78 -7.87 2.59 12.21
CA GLU A 78 -8.28 3.09 10.90
C GLU A 78 -7.13 3.05 9.88
N VAL A 79 -5.91 3.40 10.30
CA VAL A 79 -4.70 3.29 9.46
C VAL A 79 -4.42 1.84 9.07
N LYS A 80 -4.56 0.90 10.01
CA LYS A 80 -4.38 -0.52 9.75
C LYS A 80 -5.47 -1.08 8.84
N GLU A 81 -6.74 -0.70 9.06
CA GLU A 81 -7.87 -1.18 8.28
C GLU A 81 -7.88 -0.60 6.85
N THR A 82 -7.47 0.65 6.69
CA THR A 82 -7.50 1.36 5.40
C THR A 82 -6.24 1.13 4.56
N LEU A 83 -5.06 1.14 5.20
CA LEU A 83 -3.76 1.10 4.52
C LEU A 83 -2.99 -0.20 4.78
N GLY A 84 -3.40 -1.02 5.75
CA GLY A 84 -2.68 -2.22 6.16
C GLY A 84 -1.42 -1.94 6.98
N ILE A 85 -1.11 -0.67 7.25
CA ILE A 85 0.11 -0.26 7.95
C ILE A 85 -0.09 -0.48 9.44
N SER A 86 0.91 -1.07 10.10
CA SER A 86 0.93 -1.18 11.56
C SER A 86 1.75 -0.04 12.15
N LEU A 87 1.10 0.85 12.88
CA LEU A 87 1.78 1.86 13.70
C LEU A 87 2.20 1.22 15.03
N ILE A 88 3.46 1.42 15.41
CA ILE A 88 4.05 0.86 16.64
C ILE A 88 4.66 2.02 17.41
N ASP A 89 4.19 2.24 18.64
CA ASP A 89 4.81 3.23 19.50
C ASP A 89 6.19 2.75 19.98
N ILE A 90 7.19 3.60 19.83
CA ILE A 90 8.55 3.40 20.28
C ILE A 90 8.81 4.44 21.36
N GLU A 91 9.02 3.97 22.59
CA GLU A 91 9.32 4.84 23.71
C GLU A 91 10.66 5.56 23.50
N MET A 92 10.69 6.84 23.90
CA MET A 92 11.85 7.70 23.70
C MET A 92 13.08 7.17 24.46
N ASP A 93 12.89 6.56 25.63
CA ASP A 93 13.98 5.98 26.42
C ASP A 93 14.61 4.77 25.70
N LYS A 94 13.82 3.97 24.99
CA LYS A 94 14.30 2.86 24.15
C LYS A 94 15.13 3.38 22.99
N LEU A 95 14.72 4.47 22.35
CA LEU A 95 15.51 5.11 21.30
C LEU A 95 16.84 5.65 21.84
N VAL A 96 16.82 6.35 22.97
CA VAL A 96 18.04 6.90 23.59
C VAL A 96 19.02 5.79 23.99
N LYS A 97 18.53 4.69 24.57
CA LYS A 97 19.35 3.51 24.90
C LYS A 97 19.97 2.87 23.65
N GLU A 98 19.24 2.81 22.54
CA GLU A 98 19.74 2.28 21.27
C GLU A 98 20.81 3.21 20.69
N ILE A 99 20.65 4.54 20.78
CA ILE A 99 21.67 5.50 20.31
C ILE A 99 22.98 5.38 21.12
N ASP A 100 22.89 5.14 22.43
CA ASP A 100 24.06 4.94 23.29
C ASP A 100 24.73 3.57 23.10
N HIS A 101 24.08 2.62 22.43
CA HIS A 101 24.71 1.37 22.02
C HIS A 101 25.50 1.60 20.72
N ASP A 102 26.77 1.17 20.72
CA ASP A 102 27.63 1.30 19.55
C ASP A 102 27.15 0.36 18.44
N HIS A 103 26.41 0.91 17.47
CA HIS A 103 25.84 0.16 16.37
C HIS A 103 26.72 0.25 15.11
N HIS A 104 27.25 -0.89 14.68
CA HIS A 104 27.80 -1.04 13.34
C HIS A 104 26.68 -1.14 12.29
N PHE A 105 26.19 0.01 11.82
CA PHE A 105 25.27 0.09 10.69
C PHE A 105 26.02 -0.09 9.35
N ALA A 106 26.26 -1.35 8.96
CA ALA A 106 26.82 -1.70 7.65
C ALA A 106 25.74 -1.69 6.55
N HIS A 107 25.14 -0.53 6.28
CA HIS A 107 24.20 -0.40 5.17
C HIS A 107 24.91 0.20 3.92
N PRO A 108 24.86 -0.45 2.75
CA PRO A 108 25.64 -0.02 1.56
C PRO A 108 25.36 1.44 1.13
N LYS A 109 24.14 1.94 1.33
CA LYS A 109 23.77 3.35 1.04
C LYS A 109 24.34 4.40 2.02
N LEU A 110 24.79 3.99 3.21
CA LEU A 110 25.40 4.92 4.17
C LEU A 110 26.87 5.21 3.83
N LYS A 111 27.53 4.31 3.07
CA LYS A 111 28.90 4.52 2.57
C LYS A 111 28.98 5.67 1.56
N GLU A 112 27.93 5.88 0.78
CA GLU A 112 27.85 6.97 -0.21
C GLU A 112 27.78 8.35 0.46
N LEU A 113 27.09 8.48 1.60
CA LEU A 113 26.96 9.73 2.35
C LEU A 113 28.27 10.15 3.04
N ASN A 114 29.09 9.19 3.47
CA ASN A 114 30.37 9.46 4.13
C ASN A 114 31.53 9.70 3.14
N SER A 115 31.29 9.60 1.84
CA SER A 115 32.31 9.80 0.79
C SER A 115 32.27 11.21 0.16
N SER A 116 31.44 12.12 0.68
CA SER A 116 31.31 13.51 0.21
C SER A 116 31.83 14.57 1.21
N LYS A 117 32.82 14.21 2.05
CA LYS A 117 33.56 15.18 2.87
C LYS A 117 34.90 15.50 2.25
#